data_AF-A0A2D5Z7T6-F1
#
_entry.id   AF-A0A2D5Z7T6-F1
#
_cell.length_a   1.000
_cell.length_b   1.000
_cell.length_c   1.000
_cell.angle_alpha   90.00
_cell.angle_beta   90.00
_cell.angle_gamma   90.00
#
_symmetry.space_group_name_H-M   'P 1'
#
loop_
_entity.id
_entity.type
_entity.pdbx_description
1 polymer ?
#
loop_
_entity_poly.entity_id
_entity_poly.type
_entity_poly.pdbx_seq_one_letter_code
_entity_poly.pdbx_strand_id
1 'polypeptide(L)'
;MSRADDEPLRTHVILDGLQDPALARSLSARWSEQGYANAVDLAGQHGWLQLPPDDAAESAMDEARHAARGFGVELHDRAGATFRPDNDLGALRRRLAYEYKSRLATALVFGLPAVALHYGAPFLVGSDGGRAATIFPRLIGLLLVGWACVAAGWPVLWQGLLSVAHLRASADLLTTTIILVSWSSSLAEVVASLFGAEPLGGDGPAPSALGANVAVTLAMLQRWLAHRFADRLSGRAMLMIPGFSRIVGAWIVITLGLCALVGLDAGIAVGLVFPPLIGLGAINRTCPGSSAALPVFAFALLLMIGPRAMDLPVEAVRLEIATGFALIMTAVMALGWRGMRSVDVPSTSS
;
A
#
# COMPACT_ATOMS: atom_id res chain seq x y z
N MET A 1 21.09 44.14 -10.36
CA MET A 1 20.34 42.94 -10.80
C MET A 1 19.31 42.65 -9.73
N SER A 2 18.09 43.17 -9.90
CA SER A 2 17.01 42.94 -8.95
C SER A 2 16.58 41.48 -9.09
N ARG A 3 16.47 40.80 -7.94
CA ARG A 3 15.76 39.52 -7.89
C ARG A 3 14.34 39.80 -8.36
N ALA A 4 13.83 38.97 -9.25
CA ALA A 4 12.44 38.98 -9.65
C ALA A 4 11.56 39.07 -8.40
N ASP A 5 10.72 40.09 -8.39
CA ASP A 5 9.77 40.41 -7.33
C ASP A 5 8.72 39.29 -7.15
N ASP A 6 8.41 39.04 -5.87
CA ASP A 6 7.10 38.66 -5.35
C ASP A 6 6.37 37.43 -5.92
N GLU A 7 7.06 36.33 -6.23
CA GLU A 7 6.34 35.05 -6.17
C GLU A 7 6.11 34.65 -4.71
N PRO A 8 4.85 34.51 -4.26
CA PRO A 8 4.55 34.07 -2.92
C PRO A 8 5.21 32.72 -2.66
N LEU A 9 5.98 32.64 -1.57
CA LEU A 9 6.71 31.46 -1.14
C LEU A 9 5.76 30.27 -0.92
N ARG A 10 5.93 29.20 -1.72
CA ARG A 10 5.04 28.02 -1.76
C ARG A 10 5.72 26.83 -1.11
N THR A 11 5.07 26.26 -0.09
CA THR A 11 5.44 24.97 0.49
C THR A 11 4.64 23.86 -0.19
N HIS A 12 5.34 22.94 -0.83
CA HIS A 12 4.77 21.78 -1.49
C HIS A 12 4.54 20.62 -0.52
N VAL A 13 3.41 19.95 -0.69
CA VAL A 13 3.00 18.78 0.09
C VAL A 13 2.58 17.64 -0.83
N ILE A 14 2.84 16.41 -0.42
CA ILE A 14 2.37 15.20 -1.10
C ILE A 14 1.19 14.64 -0.31
N LEU A 15 0.13 14.33 -1.07
CA LEU A 15 -1.18 13.92 -0.58
C LEU A 15 -1.36 12.43 -0.82
N ASP A 16 -0.63 11.60 -0.06
CA ASP A 16 -0.71 10.15 -0.23
C ASP A 16 -2.12 9.67 0.12
N GLY A 17 -2.87 9.19 -0.87
CA GLY A 17 -4.19 8.57 -0.65
C GLY A 17 -5.40 9.49 -0.78
N LEU A 18 -5.25 10.77 -1.16
CA LEU A 18 -6.38 11.63 -1.56
C LEU A 18 -6.82 11.26 -2.99
N GLN A 19 -7.37 10.07 -3.14
CA GLN A 19 -7.78 9.46 -4.41
C GLN A 19 -9.27 9.76 -4.72
N ASP A 20 -9.75 10.98 -4.41
CA ASP A 20 -11.03 11.52 -4.87
C ASP A 20 -10.94 13.03 -5.23
N PRO A 21 -11.27 13.48 -6.47
CA PRO A 21 -11.23 14.89 -6.83
C PRO A 21 -12.20 15.77 -6.02
N ALA A 22 -13.31 15.21 -5.57
CA ALA A 22 -14.26 15.93 -4.74
C ALA A 22 -13.63 16.24 -3.38
N LEU A 23 -12.94 15.27 -2.77
CA LEU A 23 -12.20 15.48 -1.53
C LEU A 23 -11.00 16.41 -1.73
N ALA A 24 -10.32 16.36 -2.87
CA ALA A 24 -9.27 17.32 -3.22
C ALA A 24 -9.78 18.76 -3.25
N ARG A 25 -10.94 18.99 -3.87
CA ARG A 25 -11.60 20.31 -3.86
C ARG A 25 -12.04 20.72 -2.46
N SER A 26 -12.61 19.81 -1.67
CA SER A 26 -13.03 20.10 -0.30
C SER A 26 -11.84 20.41 0.62
N LEU A 27 -10.71 19.72 0.46
CA LEU A 27 -9.49 20.01 1.19
C LEU A 27 -8.92 21.39 0.82
N SER A 28 -8.86 21.69 -0.48
CA SER A 28 -8.42 23.01 -0.96
C SER A 28 -9.31 24.14 -0.44
N ALA A 29 -10.64 23.94 -0.42
CA ALA A 29 -11.59 24.87 0.17
C ALA A 29 -11.36 25.02 1.68
N ARG A 30 -11.11 23.93 2.40
CA ARG A 30 -10.87 23.97 3.86
C ARG A 30 -9.59 24.72 4.22
N TRP A 31 -8.51 24.52 3.47
CA TRP A 31 -7.31 25.31 3.62
C TRP A 31 -7.53 26.79 3.27
N SER A 32 -8.35 27.08 2.26
CA SER A 32 -8.72 28.45 1.93
C SER A 32 -9.55 29.12 3.03
N GLU A 33 -10.46 28.39 3.68
CA GLU A 33 -11.23 28.86 4.86
C GLU A 33 -10.32 29.20 6.04
N GLN A 34 -9.20 28.50 6.17
CA GLN A 34 -8.17 28.77 7.18
C GLN A 34 -7.23 29.92 6.79
N GLY A 35 -7.47 30.58 5.65
CA GLY A 35 -6.67 31.73 5.19
C GLY A 35 -5.44 31.36 4.37
N TYR A 36 -5.25 30.07 4.01
CA TYR A 36 -4.11 29.66 3.20
C TYR A 36 -4.40 29.84 1.70
N ALA A 37 -3.56 30.63 1.02
CA ALA A 37 -3.47 30.54 -0.43
C ALA A 37 -2.89 29.16 -0.80
N ASN A 38 -3.62 28.39 -1.59
CA ASN A 38 -3.28 26.99 -1.84
C ASN A 38 -3.73 26.55 -3.24
N ALA A 39 -3.16 25.46 -3.71
CA ALA A 39 -3.80 24.65 -4.74
C ALA A 39 -3.55 23.17 -4.49
N VAL A 40 -4.55 22.36 -4.81
CA VAL A 40 -4.45 20.90 -4.81
C VAL A 40 -4.57 20.43 -6.26
N ASP A 41 -3.65 19.58 -6.69
CA ASP A 41 -3.73 18.93 -8.00
C ASP A 41 -5.07 18.19 -8.15
N LEU A 42 -5.65 18.20 -9.35
CA LEU A 42 -6.94 17.54 -9.64
C LEU A 42 -6.89 16.03 -9.38
N ALA A 43 -5.71 15.42 -9.53
CA ALA A 43 -5.48 14.02 -9.20
C ALA A 43 -5.32 13.77 -7.68
N GLY A 44 -5.30 14.83 -6.86
CA GLY A 44 -5.15 14.76 -5.40
C GLY A 44 -3.82 14.19 -4.95
N GLN A 45 -2.76 14.23 -5.77
CA GLN A 45 -1.47 13.60 -5.46
C GLN A 45 -0.48 14.54 -4.78
N HIS A 46 -0.62 15.83 -5.04
CA HIS A 46 0.21 16.86 -4.45
C HIS A 46 -0.58 18.16 -4.35
N GLY A 47 -0.15 19.02 -3.44
CA GLY A 47 -0.65 20.38 -3.31
C GLY A 47 0.48 21.31 -2.97
N TRP A 48 0.15 22.59 -2.91
CA TRP A 48 1.02 23.59 -2.30
C TRP A 48 0.19 24.51 -1.41
N LEU A 49 0.83 25.01 -0.37
CA LEU A 49 0.31 25.92 0.62
C LEU A 49 1.28 27.09 0.72
N GLN A 50 0.77 28.31 0.69
CA GLN A 50 1.53 29.48 1.11
C GLN A 50 1.42 29.60 2.62
N LEU A 51 2.56 29.44 3.30
CA LEU A 51 2.64 29.48 4.75
C LEU A 51 3.10 30.85 5.24
N PRO A 52 2.76 31.23 6.48
CA PRO A 52 3.38 32.39 7.13
C PRO A 52 4.89 32.15 7.32
N PRO A 53 5.70 33.22 7.40
CA PRO A 53 7.16 33.12 7.49
C PRO A 53 7.64 32.44 8.79
N ASP A 54 8.75 31.71 8.65
CA ASP A 54 9.61 31.02 9.64
C ASP A 54 8.96 30.56 10.95
N ASP A 55 8.82 31.42 11.96
CA ASP A 55 8.46 31.01 13.32
C ASP A 55 7.03 30.45 13.45
N ALA A 56 6.14 30.82 12.53
CA ALA A 56 4.75 30.33 12.51
C ALA A 56 4.52 29.21 11.49
N ALA A 57 5.50 28.92 10.62
CA ALA A 57 5.33 28.00 9.50
C ALA A 57 5.09 26.55 9.94
N GLU A 58 5.76 26.11 11.01
CA GLU A 58 5.58 24.75 11.56
C GLU A 58 4.19 24.58 12.19
N SER A 59 3.72 25.56 12.97
CA SER A 59 2.37 25.57 13.54
C SER A 59 1.30 25.59 12.45
N ALA A 60 1.45 26.44 11.44
CA ALA A 60 0.54 26.51 10.29
C ALA A 60 0.52 25.20 9.49
N MET A 61 1.67 24.54 9.34
CA MET A 61 1.73 23.24 8.70
C MET A 61 1.07 22.14 9.55
N ASP A 62 1.19 22.18 10.88
CA ASP A 62 0.48 21.27 11.76
C ASP A 62 -1.04 21.46 11.71
N GLU A 63 -1.52 22.69 11.58
CA GLU A 63 -2.93 22.99 11.31
C GLU A 63 -3.38 22.47 9.94
N ALA A 64 -2.57 22.66 8.90
CA ALA A 64 -2.84 22.15 7.57
C ALA A 64 -2.88 20.61 7.55
N ARG A 65 -1.96 19.95 8.28
CA ARG A 65 -1.98 18.50 8.53
C ARG A 65 -3.24 18.07 9.27
N HIS A 66 -3.65 18.79 10.30
CA HIS A 66 -4.87 18.50 11.04
C HIS A 66 -6.11 18.58 10.14
N ALA A 67 -6.20 19.62 9.30
CA ALA A 67 -7.26 19.74 8.30
C ALA A 67 -7.26 18.57 7.33
N ALA A 68 -6.08 18.19 6.78
CA ALA A 68 -5.95 17.05 5.86
C ALA A 68 -6.33 15.71 6.51
N ARG A 69 -5.98 15.52 7.79
CA ARG A 69 -6.40 14.34 8.56
C ARG A 69 -7.91 14.25 8.69
N GLY A 70 -8.64 15.37 8.73
CA GLY A 70 -10.11 15.41 8.67
C GLY A 70 -10.70 14.89 7.35
N PHE A 71 -9.87 14.71 6.32
CA PHE A 71 -10.22 14.04 5.06
C PHE A 71 -9.56 12.65 4.94
N GLY A 72 -8.98 12.14 6.03
CA GLY A 72 -8.28 10.87 6.10
C GLY A 72 -6.95 10.83 5.35
N VAL A 73 -6.24 11.96 5.24
CA VAL A 73 -4.96 12.03 4.50
C VAL A 73 -3.84 12.53 5.39
N GLU A 74 -2.72 11.80 5.41
CA GLU A 74 -1.48 12.28 5.98
C GLU A 74 -0.71 13.11 4.93
N LEU A 75 -0.26 14.30 5.32
CA LEU A 75 0.58 15.15 4.47
C LEU A 75 2.04 14.76 4.61
N HIS A 76 2.71 14.62 3.47
CA HIS A 76 4.17 14.53 3.42
C HIS A 76 4.75 15.87 2.96
N ASP A 77 5.46 16.54 3.87
CA ASP A 77 5.96 17.92 3.72
C ASP A 77 7.42 18.06 4.19
N ARG A 78 7.96 17.03 4.87
CA ARG A 78 9.31 17.08 5.47
C ARG A 78 10.40 16.69 4.48
N ALA A 79 11.50 17.42 4.53
CA ALA A 79 12.74 17.07 3.85
C ALA A 79 13.64 16.30 4.83
N GLY A 80 13.43 14.99 4.97
CA GLY A 80 14.10 14.18 6.01
C GLY A 80 13.36 14.30 7.35
N ALA A 81 14.08 14.48 8.45
CA ALA A 81 13.47 14.68 9.78
C ALA A 81 12.96 16.11 10.02
N THR A 82 13.41 17.08 9.22
CA THR A 82 13.13 18.51 9.40
C THR A 82 12.06 18.97 8.43
N PHE A 83 11.08 19.72 8.96
CA PHE A 83 10.22 20.56 8.14
C PHE A 83 11.07 21.59 7.37
N ARG A 84 10.71 21.86 6.12
CA ARG A 84 11.34 22.92 5.33
C ARG A 84 10.23 23.70 4.63
N PRO A 85 9.97 24.96 5.02
CA PRO A 85 9.16 25.84 4.19
C PRO A 85 9.84 26.01 2.83
N ASP A 86 9.05 26.29 1.81
CA ASP A 86 9.53 26.63 0.45
C ASP A 86 10.38 25.53 -0.19
N ASN A 87 9.93 24.30 0.01
CA ASN A 87 10.60 23.10 -0.46
C ASN A 87 10.42 22.88 -1.98
N ASP A 88 11.43 22.29 -2.63
CA ASP A 88 11.32 21.82 -4.01
C ASP A 88 10.51 20.50 -4.06
N LEU A 89 9.39 20.49 -4.79
CA LEU A 89 8.57 19.29 -5.02
C LEU A 89 9.39 18.13 -5.61
N GLY A 90 10.34 18.43 -6.50
CA GLY A 90 11.25 17.43 -7.07
C GLY A 90 12.16 16.81 -6.01
N ALA A 91 12.69 17.64 -5.10
CA ALA A 91 13.50 17.17 -3.98
C ALA A 91 12.67 16.33 -2.99
N LEU A 92 11.43 16.72 -2.71
CA LEU A 92 10.51 15.97 -1.86
C LEU A 92 10.19 14.58 -2.46
N ARG A 93 9.88 14.52 -3.76
CA ARG A 93 9.64 13.26 -4.50
C ARG A 93 10.86 12.33 -4.48
N ARG A 94 12.06 12.86 -4.74
CA ARG A 94 13.32 12.07 -4.69
C ARG A 94 13.55 11.47 -3.30
N ARG A 95 13.24 12.21 -2.23
CA ARG A 95 13.37 11.74 -0.85
C ARG A 95 12.35 10.66 -0.52
N LEU A 96 11.08 10.83 -0.87
CA LEU A 96 10.07 9.77 -0.69
C LEU A 96 10.44 8.50 -1.46
N ALA A 97 10.94 8.63 -2.70
CA ALA A 97 11.45 7.48 -3.45
C ALA A 97 12.59 6.77 -2.71
N TYR A 98 13.50 7.51 -2.06
CA TYR A 98 14.54 6.92 -1.23
C TYR A 98 13.99 6.27 0.05
N GLU A 99 13.04 6.93 0.73
CA GLU A 99 12.39 6.39 1.93
C GLU A 99 11.71 5.06 1.62
N TYR A 100 10.86 5.00 0.60
CA TYR A 100 10.17 3.76 0.23
C TYR A 100 11.13 2.70 -0.32
N LYS A 101 12.24 3.09 -0.96
CA LYS A 101 13.32 2.14 -1.30
C LYS A 101 13.94 1.54 -0.03
N SER A 102 14.20 2.37 0.99
CA SER A 102 14.73 1.91 2.27
C SER A 102 13.73 1.00 3.00
N ARG A 103 12.45 1.37 3.03
CA ARG A 103 11.39 0.53 3.62
C ARG A 103 11.21 -0.78 2.88
N LEU A 104 11.31 -0.79 1.56
CA LEU A 104 11.33 -2.02 0.76
C LEU A 104 12.53 -2.89 1.13
N ALA A 105 13.73 -2.30 1.27
CA ALA A 105 14.89 -3.05 1.73
C ALA A 105 14.68 -3.65 3.11
N THR A 106 14.11 -2.89 4.06
CA THR A 106 13.71 -3.39 5.38
C THR A 106 12.72 -4.56 5.25
N ALA A 107 11.66 -4.41 4.45
CA ALA A 107 10.68 -5.48 4.23
C ALA A 107 11.33 -6.75 3.67
N LEU A 108 12.30 -6.63 2.76
CA LEU A 108 13.03 -7.77 2.22
C LEU A 108 14.00 -8.40 3.23
N VAL A 109 14.73 -7.59 4.00
CA VAL A 109 15.71 -8.06 5.00
C VAL A 109 15.02 -8.89 6.10
N PHE A 110 13.83 -8.51 6.52
CA PHE A 110 13.07 -9.27 7.53
C PHE A 110 12.12 -10.30 6.92
N GLY A 111 11.56 -10.00 5.75
CA GLY A 111 10.60 -10.84 5.05
C GLY A 111 11.21 -12.07 4.38
N LEU A 112 12.37 -11.96 3.74
CA LEU A 112 13.00 -13.10 3.07
C LEU A 112 13.42 -14.20 4.05
N PRO A 113 14.04 -13.90 5.21
CA PRO A 113 14.28 -14.93 6.22
C PRO A 113 13.00 -15.56 6.76
N ALA A 114 11.91 -14.80 6.91
CA ALA A 114 10.62 -15.36 7.32
C ALA A 114 10.05 -16.34 6.28
N VAL A 115 10.18 -16.04 4.99
CA VAL A 115 9.84 -16.95 3.88
C VAL A 115 10.72 -18.20 3.90
N ALA A 116 12.03 -18.02 4.09
CA ALA A 116 12.97 -19.14 4.19
C ALA A 116 12.65 -20.05 5.39
N LEU A 117 12.23 -19.48 6.53
CA LEU A 117 11.76 -20.26 7.68
C LEU A 117 10.43 -20.95 7.40
N HIS A 118 9.49 -20.30 6.71
CA HIS A 118 8.20 -20.90 6.37
C HIS A 118 8.38 -22.18 5.53
N TYR A 119 9.23 -22.13 4.50
CA TYR A 119 9.49 -23.29 3.64
C TYR A 119 10.56 -24.24 4.17
N GLY A 120 11.52 -23.72 4.94
CA GLY A 120 12.65 -24.49 5.48
C GLY A 120 12.34 -25.21 6.79
N ALA A 121 11.36 -24.74 7.57
CA ALA A 121 11.04 -25.32 8.88
C ALA A 121 10.75 -26.83 8.83
N PRO A 122 9.99 -27.39 7.87
CA PRO A 122 9.78 -28.83 7.80
C PRO A 122 11.07 -29.65 7.70
N PHE A 123 12.10 -29.12 7.03
CA PHE A 123 13.40 -29.77 6.87
C PHE A 123 14.30 -29.61 8.10
N LEU A 124 14.14 -28.51 8.84
CA LEU A 124 14.92 -28.21 10.04
C LEU A 124 14.42 -28.98 11.28
N VAL A 125 13.15 -29.39 11.29
CA VAL A 125 12.50 -30.02 12.45
C VAL A 125 12.73 -31.53 12.52
N GLY A 126 13.01 -32.21 11.39
CA GLY A 126 13.18 -33.66 11.33
C GLY A 126 11.89 -34.44 11.66
N SER A 127 11.90 -35.78 11.51
CA SER A 127 10.74 -36.64 11.78
C SER A 127 10.33 -36.70 13.26
N ASP A 128 11.29 -36.44 14.16
CA ASP A 128 11.14 -36.63 15.62
C ASP A 128 11.07 -35.29 16.38
N GLY A 129 10.89 -34.18 15.65
CA GLY A 129 10.88 -32.85 16.22
C GLY A 129 9.72 -32.66 17.20
N GLY A 130 10.04 -32.63 18.51
CA GLY A 130 9.07 -32.31 19.55
C GLY A 130 8.44 -30.93 19.36
N ARG A 131 7.37 -30.64 20.11
CA ARG A 131 6.57 -29.40 20.04
C ARG A 131 7.40 -28.10 20.00
N ALA A 132 8.55 -28.06 20.68
CA ALA A 132 9.44 -26.89 20.66
C ALA A 132 10.09 -26.66 19.29
N ALA A 133 10.43 -27.73 18.56
CA ALA A 133 11.06 -27.67 17.24
C ALA A 133 10.09 -27.11 16.19
N THR A 134 8.79 -27.39 16.30
CA THR A 134 7.77 -26.86 15.37
C THR A 134 7.35 -25.43 15.69
N ILE A 135 7.29 -25.05 16.97
CA ILE A 135 6.83 -23.71 17.40
C ILE A 135 7.89 -22.64 17.17
N PHE A 136 9.16 -22.92 17.48
CA PHE A 136 10.21 -21.90 17.49
C PHE A 136 10.44 -21.23 16.11
N PRO A 137 10.53 -21.96 14.98
CA PRO A 137 10.62 -21.36 13.65
C PRO A 137 9.39 -20.50 13.30
N ARG A 138 8.19 -20.93 13.71
CA ARG A 138 6.93 -20.19 13.48
C ARG A 138 6.91 -18.88 14.27
N LEU A 139 7.33 -18.91 15.53
CA LEU A 139 7.45 -17.72 16.36
C LEU A 139 8.45 -16.72 15.79
N ILE A 140 9.63 -17.19 15.35
CA ILE A 140 10.62 -16.31 14.70
C ILE A 140 10.04 -15.70 13.42
N GLY A 141 9.42 -16.52 12.56
CA GLY A 141 8.77 -16.04 11.33
C GLY A 141 7.73 -14.96 11.62
N LEU A 142 6.88 -15.17 12.62
CA LEU A 142 5.87 -14.20 13.06
C LEU A 142 6.50 -12.89 13.55
N LEU A 143 7.57 -12.95 14.35
CA LEU A 143 8.27 -11.77 14.87
C LEU A 143 8.94 -10.97 13.75
N LEU A 144 9.61 -11.65 12.82
CA LEU A 144 10.24 -11.03 11.65
C LEU A 144 9.21 -10.31 10.77
N VAL A 145 8.08 -10.97 10.47
CA VAL A 145 7.00 -10.35 9.68
C VAL A 145 6.32 -9.23 10.46
N GLY A 146 6.09 -9.39 11.77
CA GLY A 146 5.55 -8.34 12.62
C GLY A 146 6.43 -7.09 12.60
N TRP A 147 7.75 -7.29 12.71
CA TRP A 147 8.71 -6.19 12.57
C TRP A 147 8.70 -5.57 11.18
N ALA A 148 8.60 -6.34 10.10
CA ALA A 148 8.45 -5.80 8.75
C ALA A 148 7.17 -4.95 8.61
N CYS A 149 6.05 -5.41 9.18
CA CYS A 149 4.78 -4.67 9.18
C CYS A 149 4.89 -3.34 9.92
N VAL A 150 5.57 -3.31 11.06
CA VAL A 150 5.78 -2.07 11.84
C VAL A 150 6.85 -1.19 11.19
N ALA A 151 8.06 -1.68 10.97
CA ALA A 151 9.18 -0.86 10.52
C ALA A 151 9.02 -0.38 9.07
N ALA A 152 8.58 -1.25 8.16
CA ALA A 152 8.37 -0.89 6.75
C ALA A 152 6.93 -0.44 6.48
N GLY A 153 5.95 -1.21 6.96
CA GLY A 153 4.53 -1.03 6.64
C GLY A 153 3.80 0.10 7.38
N TRP A 154 4.40 0.73 8.39
CA TRP A 154 3.73 1.77 9.21
C TRP A 154 2.95 2.83 8.43
N PRO A 155 3.49 3.46 7.35
CA PRO A 155 2.75 4.48 6.61
C PRO A 155 1.45 3.93 6.01
N VAL A 156 1.47 2.68 5.55
CA VAL A 156 0.29 2.02 4.97
C VAL A 156 -0.73 1.70 6.06
N LEU A 157 -0.28 1.16 7.19
CA LEU A 157 -1.14 0.85 8.34
C LEU A 157 -1.81 2.10 8.90
N TRP A 158 -1.05 3.18 9.06
CA TRP A 158 -1.55 4.46 9.53
C TRP A 158 -2.57 5.06 8.56
N GLN A 159 -2.27 5.05 7.27
CA GLN A 159 -3.17 5.56 6.24
C GLN A 159 -4.43 4.71 6.09
N GLY A 160 -4.32 3.40 6.30
CA GLY A 160 -5.46 2.49 6.40
C GLY A 160 -6.35 2.82 7.60
N LEU A 161 -5.77 3.07 8.77
CA LEU A 161 -6.51 3.47 9.96
C LEU A 161 -7.25 4.80 9.78
N LEU A 162 -6.58 5.81 9.22
CA LEU A 162 -7.22 7.08 8.86
C LEU A 162 -8.38 6.87 7.88
N SER A 163 -8.21 5.94 6.94
CA SER A 163 -9.25 5.59 5.98
C SER A 163 -10.48 4.94 6.66
N VAL A 164 -10.29 4.09 7.69
CA VAL A 164 -11.39 3.57 8.51
C VAL A 164 -12.12 4.70 9.25
N ALA A 165 -11.38 5.56 9.94
CA ALA A 165 -11.95 6.64 10.74
C ALA A 165 -12.84 7.59 9.91
N HIS A 166 -12.55 7.72 8.62
CA HIS A 166 -13.29 8.58 7.69
C HIS A 166 -14.18 7.80 6.71
N LEU A 167 -14.43 6.51 6.97
CA LEU A 167 -15.26 5.62 6.13
C LEU A 167 -14.88 5.66 4.64
N ARG A 168 -13.58 5.81 4.37
CA ARG A 168 -13.04 5.91 3.02
C ARG A 168 -12.41 4.59 2.63
N ALA A 169 -12.88 4.00 1.54
CA ALA A 169 -12.21 2.84 0.97
C ALA A 169 -11.01 3.28 0.12
N SER A 170 -9.79 2.93 0.57
CA SER A 170 -8.51 3.24 -0.07
C SER A 170 -7.67 1.98 -0.30
N ALA A 171 -6.70 2.03 -1.22
CA ALA A 171 -5.78 0.90 -1.43
C ALA A 171 -5.00 0.53 -0.15
N ASP A 172 -4.68 1.54 0.67
CA ASP A 172 -4.02 1.34 1.96
C ASP A 172 -4.93 0.67 2.99
N LEU A 173 -6.24 0.95 2.95
CA LEU A 173 -7.22 0.24 3.77
C LEU A 173 -7.24 -1.25 3.45
N LEU A 174 -7.34 -1.61 2.16
CA LEU A 174 -7.30 -3.02 1.75
C LEU A 174 -6.00 -3.70 2.18
N THR A 175 -4.86 -3.04 1.95
CA THR A 175 -3.54 -3.58 2.33
C THR A 175 -3.45 -3.77 3.85
N THR A 176 -3.96 -2.80 4.61
CA THR A 176 -4.04 -2.88 6.08
C THR A 176 -4.94 -4.03 6.51
N THR A 177 -6.10 -4.23 5.89
CA THR A 177 -6.98 -5.37 6.17
C THR A 177 -6.27 -6.70 5.92
N ILE A 178 -5.58 -6.85 4.78
CA ILE A 178 -4.82 -8.07 4.47
C ILE A 178 -3.74 -8.30 5.53
N ILE A 179 -2.96 -7.28 5.88
CA ILE A 179 -1.91 -7.39 6.90
C ILE A 179 -2.50 -7.80 8.25
N LEU A 180 -3.57 -7.14 8.71
CA LEU A 180 -4.16 -7.39 10.02
C LEU A 180 -4.78 -8.78 10.10
N VAL A 181 -5.61 -9.18 9.12
CA VAL A 181 -6.24 -10.51 9.08
C VAL A 181 -5.18 -11.60 9.01
N SER A 182 -4.20 -11.44 8.12
CA SER A 182 -3.13 -12.42 7.91
C SER A 182 -2.22 -12.49 9.14
N TRP A 183 -1.74 -11.38 9.69
CA TRP A 183 -0.82 -11.43 10.84
C TRP A 183 -1.50 -11.87 12.15
N SER A 184 -2.72 -11.38 12.42
CA SER A 184 -3.45 -11.73 13.65
C SER A 184 -3.82 -13.21 13.72
N SER A 185 -4.16 -13.83 12.58
CA SER A 185 -4.43 -15.26 12.52
C SER A 185 -3.16 -16.09 12.84
N SER A 186 -1.98 -15.71 12.32
CA SER A 186 -0.71 -16.38 12.68
C SER A 186 -0.41 -16.22 14.16
N LEU A 187 -0.66 -15.02 14.70
CA LEU A 187 -0.43 -14.76 16.11
C LEU A 187 -1.31 -15.68 16.97
N ALA A 188 -2.59 -15.79 16.64
CA ALA A 188 -3.53 -16.65 17.35
C ALA A 188 -3.09 -18.13 17.31
N GLU A 189 -2.64 -18.62 16.15
CA GLU A 189 -2.14 -19.99 16.00
C GLU A 189 -0.86 -20.25 16.80
N VAL A 190 0.10 -19.33 16.77
CA VAL A 190 1.35 -19.45 17.54
C VAL A 190 1.05 -19.41 19.04
N VAL A 191 0.16 -18.52 19.49
CA VAL A 191 -0.28 -18.44 20.89
C VAL A 191 -0.99 -19.72 21.32
N ALA A 192 -1.97 -20.22 20.54
CA ALA A 192 -2.64 -21.49 20.82
C ALA A 192 -1.64 -22.64 20.94
N SER A 193 -0.68 -22.71 20.01
CA SER A 193 0.39 -23.71 19.99
C SER A 193 1.30 -23.61 21.21
N LEU A 194 1.57 -22.41 21.75
CA LEU A 194 2.35 -22.23 22.97
C LEU A 194 1.63 -22.75 24.22
N PHE A 195 0.29 -22.62 24.27
CA PHE A 195 -0.51 -22.91 25.47
C PHE A 195 -1.21 -24.26 25.50
N GLY A 196 -0.96 -25.16 24.54
CA GLY A 196 -1.63 -26.46 24.55
C GLY A 196 -2.97 -26.51 23.82
N ALA A 197 -3.46 -25.38 23.29
CA ALA A 197 -4.76 -25.30 22.65
C ALA A 197 -4.70 -25.78 21.19
N GLU A 198 -5.81 -26.35 20.72
CA GLU A 198 -5.97 -26.64 19.29
C GLU A 198 -5.97 -25.33 18.49
N PRO A 199 -5.27 -25.29 17.34
CA PRO A 199 -5.31 -24.12 16.47
C PRO A 199 -6.74 -23.90 15.95
N LEU A 200 -7.15 -22.62 15.87
CA LEU A 200 -8.48 -22.20 15.43
C LEU A 200 -8.82 -22.60 13.96
N GLY A 201 -7.88 -23.17 13.21
CA GLY A 201 -7.98 -23.47 11.78
C GLY A 201 -7.78 -24.94 11.37
N GLY A 202 -7.69 -25.90 12.30
CA GLY A 202 -7.48 -27.33 11.99
C GLY A 202 -6.05 -27.70 11.54
N ASP A 203 -5.86 -28.94 11.09
CA ASP A 203 -4.54 -29.54 10.72
C ASP A 203 -3.96 -29.08 9.37
N GLY A 204 -4.46 -27.98 8.81
CA GLY A 204 -4.00 -27.42 7.55
C GLY A 204 -2.58 -26.85 7.60
N PRO A 205 -1.89 -26.71 6.45
CA PRO A 205 -0.57 -26.07 6.39
C PRO A 205 -0.70 -24.62 6.84
N ALA A 206 -0.14 -24.31 8.01
CA ALA A 206 -0.27 -23.04 8.73
C ALA A 206 -0.03 -21.82 7.82
N PRO A 207 -1.06 -21.04 7.48
CA PRO A 207 -0.88 -19.82 6.72
C PRO A 207 -1.15 -18.63 7.62
N SER A 208 -0.26 -17.64 7.65
CA SER A 208 -0.71 -16.30 8.05
C SER A 208 0.36 -15.21 7.99
N ALA A 209 1.62 -15.46 8.35
CA ALA A 209 2.62 -14.40 8.25
C ALA A 209 3.02 -14.13 6.78
N LEU A 210 2.91 -15.13 5.90
CA LEU A 210 3.28 -15.00 4.49
C LEU A 210 2.43 -13.95 3.76
N GLY A 211 1.11 -13.97 3.95
CA GLY A 211 0.22 -12.98 3.31
C GLY A 211 0.53 -11.55 3.75
N ALA A 212 0.74 -11.32 5.05
CA ALA A 212 1.17 -10.03 5.59
C ALA A 212 2.53 -9.59 5.04
N ASN A 213 3.50 -10.50 4.98
CA ASN A 213 4.83 -10.22 4.43
C ASN A 213 4.79 -9.81 2.96
N VAL A 214 4.04 -10.57 2.14
CA VAL A 214 3.84 -10.29 0.72
C VAL A 214 3.12 -8.96 0.54
N ALA A 215 2.05 -8.70 1.30
CA ALA A 215 1.31 -7.44 1.26
C ALA A 215 2.21 -6.23 1.55
N VAL A 216 3.00 -6.27 2.62
CA VAL A 216 3.95 -5.19 2.97
C VAL A 216 4.99 -5.01 1.87
N THR A 217 5.59 -6.10 1.39
CA THR A 217 6.63 -6.04 0.36
C THR A 217 6.11 -5.44 -0.94
N LEU A 218 4.94 -5.89 -1.40
CA LEU A 218 4.29 -5.37 -2.60
C LEU A 218 3.89 -3.90 -2.43
N ALA A 219 3.34 -3.51 -1.29
CA ALA A 219 2.96 -2.13 -1.03
C ALA A 219 4.18 -1.19 -1.05
N MET A 220 5.30 -1.60 -0.43
CA MET A 220 6.53 -0.81 -0.47
C MET A 220 7.14 -0.73 -1.87
N LEU A 221 7.11 -1.83 -2.62
CA LEU A 221 7.56 -1.88 -4.01
C LEU A 221 6.71 -0.96 -4.90
N GLN A 222 5.40 -1.01 -4.76
CA GLN A 222 4.46 -0.14 -5.49
C GLN A 222 4.69 1.33 -5.19
N ARG A 223 4.79 1.71 -3.91
CA ARG A 223 5.06 3.10 -3.51
C ARG A 223 6.43 3.59 -3.97
N TRP A 224 7.47 2.77 -3.85
CA TRP A 224 8.80 3.10 -4.37
C TRP A 224 8.76 3.39 -5.87
N LEU A 225 8.14 2.50 -6.64
CA LEU A 225 8.02 2.65 -8.08
C LEU A 225 7.16 3.89 -8.44
N ALA A 226 6.06 4.13 -7.73
CA ALA A 226 5.21 5.30 -7.95
C ALA A 226 5.98 6.62 -7.76
N HIS A 227 6.72 6.77 -6.64
CA HIS A 227 7.52 7.98 -6.41
C HIS A 227 8.75 8.08 -7.32
N ARG A 228 9.36 6.94 -7.69
CA ARG A 228 10.48 6.91 -8.65
C ARG A 228 10.08 7.41 -10.03
N PHE A 229 8.84 7.17 -10.44
CA PHE A 229 8.32 7.55 -11.75
C PHE A 229 7.32 8.72 -11.71
N ALA A 230 7.20 9.42 -10.57
CA ALA A 230 6.23 10.49 -10.36
C ALA A 230 6.28 11.58 -11.44
N ASP A 231 7.47 11.99 -11.86
CA ASP A 231 7.65 13.03 -12.90
C ASP A 231 7.22 12.57 -14.29
N ARG A 232 7.17 11.26 -14.54
CA ARG A 232 6.64 10.67 -15.79
C ARG A 232 5.13 10.43 -15.71
N LEU A 233 4.60 10.43 -14.49
CA LEU A 233 3.21 10.20 -14.15
C LEU A 233 2.41 11.51 -14.02
N SER A 234 3.06 12.67 -13.85
CA SER A 234 2.36 13.97 -13.74
C SER A 234 1.42 14.21 -14.94
N GLY A 235 0.13 14.39 -14.67
CA GLY A 235 -0.91 14.53 -15.70
C GLY A 235 -1.37 13.24 -16.39
N ARG A 236 -0.82 12.08 -16.00
CA ARG A 236 -1.24 10.72 -16.41
C ARG A 236 -1.67 9.84 -15.26
N ALA A 237 -1.32 10.22 -14.05
CA ALA A 237 -1.57 9.44 -12.85
C ALA A 237 -3.08 9.42 -12.58
N MET A 238 -3.63 8.21 -12.62
CA MET A 238 -5.04 7.89 -12.36
C MET A 238 -6.00 8.98 -12.86
N LEU A 239 -6.41 8.91 -14.14
CA LEU A 239 -7.76 9.36 -14.45
C LEU A 239 -8.68 8.48 -13.60
N MET A 240 -9.13 9.07 -12.50
CA MET A 240 -9.73 8.39 -11.37
C MET A 240 -10.99 7.73 -11.90
N ILE A 241 -11.03 6.40 -11.87
CA ILE A 241 -12.24 5.66 -12.20
C ILE A 241 -13.31 6.22 -11.25
N PRO A 242 -14.39 6.85 -11.76
CA PRO A 242 -15.46 7.31 -10.89
C PRO A 242 -15.93 6.15 -10.02
N GLY A 243 -15.81 6.30 -8.69
CA GLY A 243 -16.10 5.21 -7.75
C GLY A 243 -14.95 4.25 -7.44
N PHE A 244 -13.69 4.65 -7.62
CA PHE A 244 -12.50 3.88 -7.17
C PHE A 244 -12.64 3.37 -5.73
N SER A 245 -13.08 4.24 -4.81
CA SER A 245 -13.37 3.85 -3.42
C SER A 245 -14.47 2.79 -3.33
N ARG A 246 -15.52 2.86 -4.15
CA ARG A 246 -16.58 1.83 -4.17
C ARG A 246 -16.04 0.48 -4.64
N ILE A 247 -15.13 0.46 -5.62
CA ILE A 247 -14.48 -0.78 -6.09
C ILE A 247 -13.63 -1.37 -4.97
N VAL A 248 -12.81 -0.55 -4.30
CA VAL A 248 -12.03 -1.00 -3.14
C VAL A 248 -12.94 -1.54 -2.04
N GLY A 249 -14.02 -0.83 -1.71
CA GLY A 249 -14.99 -1.23 -0.69
C GLY A 249 -15.66 -2.55 -1.02
N ALA A 250 -16.12 -2.73 -2.25
CA ALA A 250 -16.67 -4.00 -2.74
C ALA A 250 -15.63 -5.12 -2.66
N TRP A 251 -14.37 -4.84 -3.00
CA TRP A 251 -13.29 -5.83 -2.93
C TRP A 251 -12.99 -6.28 -1.50
N ILE A 252 -13.00 -5.35 -0.54
CA ILE A 252 -12.86 -5.67 0.89
C ILE A 252 -14.00 -6.58 1.34
N VAL A 253 -15.25 -6.26 0.97
CA VAL A 253 -16.42 -7.09 1.29
C VAL A 253 -16.29 -8.49 0.70
N ILE A 254 -15.88 -8.61 -0.56
CA ILE A 254 -15.63 -9.91 -1.22
C ILE A 254 -14.53 -10.68 -0.50
N THR A 255 -13.41 -10.03 -0.19
CA THR A 255 -12.25 -10.62 0.50
C THR A 255 -12.66 -11.18 1.86
N LEU A 256 -13.36 -10.39 2.68
CA LEU A 256 -13.83 -10.82 4.00
C LEU A 256 -14.92 -11.91 3.90
N GLY A 257 -15.82 -11.80 2.93
CA GLY A 257 -16.83 -12.83 2.67
C GLY A 257 -16.20 -14.17 2.28
N LEU A 258 -15.14 -14.16 1.47
CA LEU A 258 -14.39 -15.37 1.12
C LEU A 258 -13.62 -15.94 2.32
N CYS A 259 -13.01 -15.10 3.16
CA CYS A 259 -12.41 -15.55 4.42
C CYS A 259 -13.44 -16.31 5.28
N ALA A 260 -14.67 -15.81 5.37
CA ALA A 260 -15.73 -16.41 6.17
C ALA A 260 -16.36 -17.68 5.55
N LEU A 261 -16.46 -17.76 4.22
CA LEU A 261 -17.19 -18.84 3.53
C LEU A 261 -16.30 -19.98 3.04
N VAL A 262 -15.06 -19.67 2.64
CA VAL A 262 -14.17 -20.59 1.91
C VAL A 262 -12.85 -20.82 2.66
N GLY A 263 -12.52 -19.96 3.63
CA GLY A 263 -11.30 -20.04 4.42
C GLY A 263 -10.38 -18.83 4.20
N LEU A 264 -9.52 -18.58 5.18
CA LEU A 264 -8.63 -17.41 5.25
C LEU A 264 -7.72 -17.29 4.01
N ASP A 265 -7.14 -18.40 3.55
CA ASP A 265 -6.21 -18.39 2.40
C ASP A 265 -6.86 -17.92 1.12
N ALA A 266 -8.11 -18.34 0.87
CA ALA A 266 -8.84 -17.95 -0.32
C ALA A 266 -9.13 -16.45 -0.32
N GLY A 267 -9.57 -15.91 0.82
CA GLY A 267 -9.82 -14.49 0.96
C GLY A 267 -8.53 -13.67 0.83
N ILE A 268 -7.46 -14.03 1.55
CA ILE A 268 -6.17 -13.34 1.48
C ILE A 268 -5.58 -13.37 0.07
N ALA A 269 -5.63 -14.53 -0.60
CA ALA A 269 -5.17 -14.68 -1.98
C ALA A 269 -5.92 -13.72 -2.93
N VAL A 270 -7.25 -13.62 -2.83
CA VAL A 270 -8.05 -12.69 -3.63
C VAL A 270 -7.75 -11.23 -3.26
N GLY A 271 -7.54 -10.94 -1.97
CA GLY A 271 -7.14 -9.61 -1.50
C GLY A 271 -5.82 -9.13 -2.12
N LEU A 272 -4.79 -9.98 -2.11
CA LEU A 272 -3.45 -9.68 -2.63
C LEU A 272 -3.42 -9.37 -4.13
N VAL A 273 -4.41 -9.85 -4.87
CA VAL A 273 -4.48 -9.65 -6.31
C VAL A 273 -4.85 -8.21 -6.67
N PHE A 274 -5.65 -7.50 -5.86
CA PHE A 274 -6.18 -6.16 -6.21
C PHE A 274 -5.18 -5.01 -6.31
N PRO A 275 -4.23 -4.83 -5.36
CA PRO A 275 -3.26 -3.73 -5.43
C PRO A 275 -2.46 -3.64 -6.75
N PRO A 276 -1.84 -4.72 -7.27
CA PRO A 276 -1.07 -4.64 -8.52
C PRO A 276 -1.94 -4.36 -9.77
N LEU A 277 -3.24 -4.63 -9.71
CA LEU A 277 -4.16 -4.41 -10.83
C LEU A 277 -4.51 -2.95 -11.03
N ILE A 278 -4.69 -2.22 -9.92
CA ILE A 278 -4.87 -0.77 -9.95
C ILE A 278 -3.63 -0.11 -10.56
N GLY A 279 -2.45 -0.59 -10.16
CA GLY A 279 -1.17 -0.08 -10.65
C GLY A 279 -1.03 -0.20 -12.17
N LEU A 280 -1.52 -1.30 -12.77
CA LEU A 280 -1.54 -1.51 -14.23
C LEU A 280 -2.57 -0.66 -14.95
N GLY A 281 -3.75 -0.46 -14.36
CA GLY A 281 -4.78 0.43 -14.89
C GLY A 281 -4.30 1.88 -15.02
N ALA A 282 -3.32 2.30 -14.21
CA ALA A 282 -2.73 3.63 -14.26
C ALA A 282 -1.76 3.87 -15.43
N ILE A 283 -1.39 2.84 -16.21
CA ILE A 283 -0.36 2.95 -17.26
C ILE A 283 -0.98 3.18 -18.64
N ASN A 284 -2.25 2.85 -18.86
CA ASN A 284 -2.83 2.81 -20.19
C ASN A 284 -4.00 3.79 -20.39
N ARG A 285 -3.86 4.74 -21.33
CA ARG A 285 -4.92 5.67 -21.74
C ARG A 285 -6.01 5.03 -22.61
N THR A 286 -5.71 3.94 -23.33
CA THR A 286 -6.64 3.31 -24.30
C THR A 286 -7.39 2.11 -23.74
N CYS A 287 -7.15 1.77 -22.47
CA CYS A 287 -7.81 0.67 -21.78
C CYS A 287 -8.12 1.11 -20.34
N PRO A 288 -9.30 1.71 -20.09
CA PRO A 288 -9.74 2.00 -18.73
C PRO A 288 -9.74 0.71 -17.91
N GLY A 289 -9.54 0.80 -16.59
CA GLY A 289 -9.23 -0.32 -15.69
C GLY A 289 -10.13 -1.57 -15.72
N SER A 290 -11.22 -1.57 -16.50
CA SER A 290 -12.05 -2.74 -16.81
C SER A 290 -11.33 -3.81 -17.66
N SER A 291 -10.46 -3.46 -18.62
CA SER A 291 -9.68 -4.47 -19.37
C SER A 291 -8.49 -5.01 -18.56
N ALA A 292 -7.99 -4.24 -17.60
CA ALA A 292 -7.04 -4.71 -16.59
C ALA A 292 -7.68 -5.67 -15.57
N ALA A 293 -9.03 -5.69 -15.47
CA ALA A 293 -9.78 -6.63 -14.65
C ALA A 293 -9.95 -8.02 -15.30
N LEU A 294 -9.77 -8.14 -16.62
CA LEU A 294 -9.95 -9.40 -17.36
C LEU A 294 -8.96 -10.52 -16.94
N PRO A 295 -7.64 -10.22 -16.81
CA PRO A 295 -6.69 -11.16 -16.23
C PRO A 295 -7.07 -11.57 -14.81
N VAL A 296 -7.76 -10.71 -14.07
CA VAL A 296 -8.19 -10.92 -12.67
C VAL A 296 -9.32 -11.88 -12.58
N PHE A 297 -10.35 -11.69 -13.40
CA PHE A 297 -11.46 -12.63 -13.47
C PHE A 297 -10.96 -13.99 -13.94
N ALA A 298 -10.09 -14.04 -14.95
CA ALA A 298 -9.47 -15.27 -15.42
C ALA A 298 -8.60 -15.94 -14.33
N PHE A 299 -7.81 -15.15 -13.59
CA PHE A 299 -6.89 -15.67 -12.57
C PHE A 299 -7.58 -16.00 -11.25
N ALA A 300 -8.62 -15.25 -10.84
CA ALA A 300 -9.48 -15.58 -9.72
C ALA A 300 -10.29 -16.85 -9.99
N LEU A 301 -10.78 -17.04 -11.22
CA LEU A 301 -11.34 -18.32 -11.67
C LEU A 301 -10.30 -19.45 -11.56
N LEU A 302 -9.06 -19.21 -11.99
CA LEU A 302 -7.96 -20.18 -11.87
C LEU A 302 -7.58 -20.48 -10.41
N LEU A 303 -7.58 -19.50 -9.51
CA LEU A 303 -7.33 -19.68 -8.07
C LEU A 303 -8.46 -20.44 -7.37
N MET A 304 -9.71 -20.20 -7.79
CA MET A 304 -10.89 -20.81 -7.18
C MET A 304 -11.15 -22.23 -7.73
N ILE A 305 -10.92 -22.46 -9.02
CA ILE A 305 -11.25 -23.71 -9.74
C ILE A 305 -10.02 -24.57 -10.01
N GLY A 306 -8.89 -23.97 -10.36
CA GLY A 306 -7.67 -24.66 -10.81
C GLY A 306 -7.13 -25.71 -9.83
N PRO A 307 -6.98 -25.41 -8.53
CA PRO A 307 -6.50 -26.40 -7.57
C PRO A 307 -7.39 -27.65 -7.46
N ARG A 308 -8.72 -27.48 -7.60
CA ARG A 308 -9.68 -28.60 -7.61
C ARG A 308 -9.61 -29.43 -8.89
N ALA A 309 -9.31 -28.80 -10.02
CA ALA A 309 -9.16 -29.50 -11.30
C ALA A 309 -7.83 -30.27 -11.42
N MET A 310 -6.83 -29.93 -10.61
CA MET A 310 -5.46 -30.50 -10.66
C MET A 310 -5.11 -31.40 -9.47
N ASP A 311 -6.06 -31.70 -8.59
CA ASP A 311 -5.87 -32.50 -7.37
C ASP A 311 -4.71 -32.01 -6.47
N LEU A 312 -4.48 -30.70 -6.46
CA LEU A 312 -3.45 -30.08 -5.62
C LEU A 312 -3.99 -29.86 -4.20
N PRO A 313 -3.15 -29.88 -3.15
CA PRO A 313 -3.56 -29.48 -1.81
C PRO A 313 -3.98 -28.00 -1.84
N VAL A 314 -5.30 -27.79 -1.97
CA VAL A 314 -5.93 -26.55 -2.40
C VAL A 314 -5.64 -25.38 -1.46
N GLU A 315 -5.46 -25.65 -0.17
CA GLU A 315 -5.24 -24.63 0.86
C GLU A 315 -3.79 -24.10 0.82
N ALA A 316 -2.79 -24.97 0.62
CA ALA A 316 -1.38 -24.59 0.64
C ALA A 316 -0.96 -23.70 -0.54
N VAL A 317 -1.50 -23.96 -1.73
CA VAL A 317 -0.95 -23.44 -3.01
C VAL A 317 -1.61 -22.13 -3.45
N ARG A 318 -2.79 -21.80 -2.93
CA ARG A 318 -3.56 -20.61 -3.34
C ARG A 318 -2.81 -19.30 -3.06
N LEU A 319 -2.21 -19.18 -1.88
CA LEU A 319 -1.46 -17.99 -1.49
C LEU A 319 -0.20 -17.82 -2.35
N GLU A 320 0.44 -18.93 -2.73
CA GLU A 320 1.64 -18.96 -3.58
C GLU A 320 1.33 -18.52 -5.00
N ILE A 321 0.26 -19.05 -5.58
CA ILE A 321 -0.23 -18.68 -6.92
C ILE A 321 -0.58 -17.19 -6.94
N ALA A 322 -1.30 -16.69 -5.92
CA ALA A 322 -1.64 -15.28 -5.80
C ALA A 322 -0.39 -14.40 -5.65
N THR A 323 0.60 -14.84 -4.88
CA THR A 323 1.88 -14.15 -4.71
C THR A 323 2.66 -14.05 -6.03
N GLY A 324 2.80 -15.17 -6.75
CA GLY A 324 3.47 -15.22 -8.05
C GLY A 324 2.81 -14.29 -9.06
N PHE A 325 1.48 -14.27 -9.11
CA PHE A 325 0.73 -13.36 -9.97
C PHE A 325 0.91 -11.90 -9.58
N ALA A 326 0.80 -11.58 -8.30
CA ALA A 326 0.96 -10.21 -7.82
C ALA A 326 2.36 -9.66 -8.14
N LEU A 327 3.41 -10.50 -8.05
CA LEU A 327 4.77 -10.16 -8.46
C LEU A 327 4.89 -9.95 -9.97
N ILE A 328 4.33 -10.84 -10.79
CA ILE A 328 4.31 -10.71 -12.25
C ILE A 328 3.61 -9.41 -12.65
N MET A 329 2.43 -9.13 -12.09
CA MET A 329 1.66 -7.93 -12.40
C MET A 329 2.39 -6.65 -11.95
N THR A 330 3.06 -6.69 -10.81
CA THR A 330 3.93 -5.60 -10.36
C THR A 330 5.13 -5.38 -11.29
N ALA A 331 5.71 -6.47 -11.84
CA ALA A 331 6.79 -6.38 -12.81
C ALA A 331 6.31 -5.79 -14.15
N VAL A 332 5.15 -6.23 -14.66
CA VAL A 332 4.51 -5.66 -15.86
C VAL A 332 4.24 -4.17 -15.64
N MET A 333 3.75 -3.79 -14.45
CA MET A 333 3.54 -2.40 -14.07
C MET A 333 4.86 -1.59 -14.11
N ALA A 334 5.91 -2.10 -13.49
CA ALA A 334 7.23 -1.46 -13.49
C ALA A 334 7.81 -1.28 -14.90
N LEU A 335 7.64 -2.28 -15.78
CA LEU A 335 8.06 -2.21 -17.18
C LEU A 335 7.23 -1.20 -17.98
N GLY A 336 5.91 -1.18 -17.76
CA GLY A 336 5.01 -0.21 -18.37
C GLY A 336 5.39 1.23 -18.02
N TRP A 337 5.74 1.51 -16.76
CA TRP A 337 6.16 2.83 -16.32
C TRP A 337 7.50 3.28 -16.92
N ARG A 338 8.43 2.36 -17.19
CA ARG A 338 9.69 2.67 -17.87
C ARG A 338 9.48 3.19 -19.30
N GLY A 339 8.46 2.68 -19.99
CA GLY A 339 8.14 3.04 -21.38
C GLY A 339 7.43 4.39 -21.56
N MET A 340 6.97 5.02 -20.47
CA MET A 340 6.26 6.30 -20.55
C MET A 340 7.20 7.48 -20.81
N ARG A 341 7.00 8.22 -21.90
CA ARG A 341 7.62 9.54 -22.16
C ARG A 341 6.99 10.61 -21.27
N SER A 342 7.75 11.59 -20.77
CA SER A 342 7.17 12.75 -20.06
C SER A 342 6.13 13.43 -20.94
N VAL A 343 5.02 13.87 -20.34
CA VAL A 343 4.16 14.87 -20.98
C VAL A 343 4.76 16.19 -20.56
N ASP A 344 5.18 17.01 -21.52
CA ASP A 344 5.42 18.42 -21.25
C ASP A 344 4.07 19.01 -20.86
N VAL A 345 3.88 19.24 -19.56
CA VAL A 345 2.76 20.05 -19.09
C VAL A 345 2.99 21.42 -19.72
N PRO A 346 2.07 21.91 -20.58
CA PRO A 346 2.22 23.25 -21.13
C PRO A 346 2.39 24.18 -19.94
N SER A 347 3.52 24.89 -19.90
CA SER A 347 3.75 25.94 -18.92
C SER A 347 2.52 26.83 -18.95
N THR A 348 1.74 26.82 -17.87
CA THR A 348 0.70 27.82 -17.67
C THR A 348 1.42 29.13 -17.43
N SER A 349 1.87 29.74 -18.52
CA SER A 349 2.20 31.14 -18.63
C SER A 349 0.88 31.88 -18.78
N SER A 350 0.32 32.32 -17.65
CA SER A 350 -0.56 33.49 -17.54
C SER A 350 -0.86 33.76 -16.08
#